data_AF-A0A974D5K0-F1
#
_entry.id   AF-A0A974D5K0-F1
#
_cell.length_a   1.000
_cell.length_b   1.000
_cell.length_c   1.000
_cell.angle_alpha   90.00
_cell.angle_beta   90.00
_cell.angle_gamma   90.00
#
_symmetry.space_group_name_H-M   'P 1'
#
loop_
_entity.id
_entity.type
_entity.pdbx_description
1 polymer ?
#
loop_
_entity_poly.entity_id
_entity_poly.type
_entity_poly.pdbx_seq_one_letter_code
_entity_poly.pdbx_strand_id
1 'polypeptide(L)' 'MRNLKNRIKEHLNTIRSGNDATLVSRHFKECNGSDIRLVVSVQGIERVTLGMREVKWIYKLCTRQPNGLNSVFDISCFF' A
#
# COMPACT_ATOMS: atom_id res chain seq x y z
N MET A 1 -7.34 -17.78 0.14
CA MET A 1 -7.57 -16.39 -0.33
C MET A 1 -7.24 -15.45 0.83
N ARG A 2 -6.25 -14.54 0.72
CA ARG A 2 -5.91 -13.63 1.83
C ARG A 2 -6.96 -12.54 1.92
N ASN A 3 -7.60 -12.38 3.08
CA ASN A 3 -8.56 -11.30 3.31
C ASN A 3 -7.84 -9.96 3.52
N LEU A 4 -8.47 -8.85 3.16
CA LEU A 4 -7.96 -7.49 3.28
C LEU A 4 -7.41 -7.19 4.69
N LYS A 5 -8.12 -7.64 5.74
CA LYS A 5 -7.70 -7.43 7.13
C LYS A 5 -6.32 -8.03 7.42
N ASN A 6 -6.00 -9.17 6.82
CA ASN A 6 -4.70 -9.81 7.01
C ASN A 6 -3.59 -9.05 6.26
N ARG A 7 -3.88 -8.53 5.06
CA ARG A 7 -2.92 -7.69 4.32
C ARG A 7 -2.61 -6.39 5.06
N ILE A 8 -3.62 -5.73 5.62
CA ILE A 8 -3.41 -4.52 6.44
C ILE A 8 -2.53 -4.86 7.66
N LYS A 9 -2.80 -5.96 8.36
CA LYS A 9 -1.96 -6.41 9.49
C LYS A 9 -0.52 -6.71 9.08
N GLU A 10 -0.29 -7.36 7.93
CA GLU A 10 1.05 -7.62 7.39
C GLU A 10 1.83 -6.31 7.20
N HIS A 11 1.21 -5.31 6.58
CA HIS A 11 1.83 -3.98 6.42
C HIS A 11 2.13 -3.32 7.77
N LEU A 12 1.17 -3.29 8.70
CA LEU A 12 1.37 -2.68 10.02
C LEU A 12 2.47 -3.38 10.82
N ASN A 13 2.57 -4.71 10.75
CA ASN A 13 3.62 -5.45 11.42
C ASN A 13 5.00 -5.15 10.82
N THR A 14 5.08 -4.99 9.50
CA THR A 14 6.32 -4.64 8.80
C THR A 14 6.79 -3.23 9.16
N ILE A 15 5.86 -2.27 9.26
CA ILE A 15 6.15 -0.90 9.74
C ILE A 15 6.64 -0.97 11.18
N ARG A 16 5.90 -1.66 12.07
CA ARG A 16 6.26 -1.77 13.49
C ARG A 16 7.63 -2.41 13.72
N SER A 17 8.05 -3.33 12.86
CA SER A 17 9.37 -3.95 12.96
C SER A 17 10.52 -3.04 12.48
N GLY A 18 10.22 -1.87 11.90
CA GLY A 18 11.22 -0.98 11.30
C GLY A 18 11.94 -1.59 10.10
N ASN A 19 11.31 -2.57 9.44
CA ASN A 19 11.91 -3.31 8.34
C ASN A 19 11.70 -2.54 7.02
N ASP A 20 12.79 -2.18 6.34
CA ASP A 20 12.74 -1.36 5.12
C ASP A 20 12.58 -2.18 3.82
N ALA A 21 12.24 -3.46 3.95
CA ALA A 21 12.01 -4.38 2.83
C ALA A 21 10.82 -3.98 1.94
N THR A 22 9.84 -3.23 2.46
CA THR A 22 8.69 -2.75 1.68
C THR A 22 8.74 -1.24 1.50
N LEU A 23 8.29 -0.75 0.34
CA LEU A 23 8.22 0.69 0.06
C LEU A 23 7.37 1.43 1.10
N VAL A 24 6.26 0.83 1.54
CA VAL A 24 5.38 1.39 2.57
C VAL A 24 6.12 1.56 3.89
N SER A 25 6.84 0.53 4.35
CA SER A 25 7.56 0.60 5.62
C SER A 25 8.70 1.61 5.59
N ARG A 26 9.48 1.63 4.49
CA ARG A 26 10.55 2.60 4.28
C ARG A 26 10.03 4.03 4.32
N HIS A 27 8.95 4.31 3.59
CA HIS A 27 8.33 5.63 3.59
C HIS A 27 7.81 6.04 4.98
N PHE A 28 7.17 5.11 5.71
CA PHE A 28 6.73 5.38 7.08
C PHE A 28 7.88 5.64 8.05
N LYS A 29 9.03 4.99 7.85
CA LYS A 29 10.25 5.25 8.62
C LYS A 29 10.81 6.63 8.34
N GLU A 30 10.89 7.02 7.07
CA GLU A 30 11.41 8.32 6.64
C GLU A 30 10.52 9.50 7.10
N CYS A 31 9.20 9.37 6.98
CA CYS A 31 8.29 10.45 7.35
C CYS A 31 8.03 10.53 8.87
N ASN A 32 7.85 9.36 9.51
CA ASN A 32 7.20 9.26 10.82
C ASN A 32 7.94 8.34 11.79
N GLY A 33 9.16 7.90 11.48
CA GLY A 33 9.96 7.03 12.35
C GLY A 33 9.32 5.66 12.62
N SER A 34 8.49 5.17 11.69
CA SER A 34 7.75 3.91 11.83
C SER A 34 6.70 3.89 12.96
N ASP A 35 6.26 5.05 13.46
CA ASP A 35 5.21 5.13 14.46
C ASP A 35 3.82 4.84 13.85
N ILE A 36 3.34 3.61 14.07
CA ILE A 36 2.02 3.16 13.61
C ILE A 36 0.86 3.92 14.25
N ARG A 37 1.06 4.62 15.38
CA ARG A 37 0.00 5.42 16.02
C ARG A 37 -0.38 6.65 15.19
N LEU A 38 0.47 7.05 14.26
CA LEU A 38 0.22 8.13 13.30
C LEU A 38 -0.62 7.65 12.09
N VAL A 39 -0.96 6.37 12.01
CA VAL A 39 -1.90 5.85 11.00
C VAL A 39 -3.33 6.23 11.41
N VAL A 40 -3.84 7.33 10.87
CA VAL A 40 -5.18 7.86 11.17
C VAL A 40 -6.30 7.04 10.51
N SER A 41 -6.07 6.54 9.29
CA SER A 41 -7.05 5.70 8.59
C SER A 41 -6.37 4.77 7.57
N VAL A 42 -6.97 3.61 7.35
CA VAL A 42 -6.58 2.68 6.28
C VAL A 42 -7.82 2.36 5.47
N GLN A 43 -7.75 2.59 4.16
CA GLN A 43 -8.78 2.21 3.21
C GLN A 43 -8.24 1.09 2.32
N GLY A 44 -9.07 0.09 2.06
CA GLY A 44 -8.68 -1.05 1.26
C GLY A 44 -9.82 -1.56 0.39
N ILE A 45 -9.46 -2.22 -0.70
CA ILE A 45 -10.41 -2.77 -1.67
C ILE A 45 -10.46 -4.28 -1.43
N GLU A 46 -11.57 -4.77 -0.88
CA GLU A 46 -11.70 -6.18 -0.50
C GLU A 46 -11.89 -7.12 -1.70
N ARG A 47 -12.48 -6.62 -2.78
CA ARG A 47 -12.66 -7.37 -4.04
C ARG A 47 -12.38 -6.48 -5.25
N VAL A 48 -11.39 -6.89 -6.03
CA VAL A 48 -11.13 -6.37 -7.38
C VAL A 48 -11.83 -7.32 -8.34
N THR A 49 -13.07 -7.02 -8.74
CA THR A 49 -13.83 -7.89 -9.67
C THR A 49 -13.37 -7.79 -11.13
N LEU A 50 -12.37 -6.96 -11.43
CA LEU A 50 -11.72 -6.83 -12.74
C LEU A 50 -10.44 -6.02 -12.50
N GLY A 51 -9.26 -6.48 -12.96
CA GLY A 51 -7.95 -5.84 -12.74
C GLY A 51 -7.90 -4.34 -13.06
N MET A 52 -8.80 -3.85 -13.92
CA MET A 52 -8.98 -2.43 -14.24
C MET A 52 -9.29 -1.54 -13.03
N ARG A 53 -9.86 -2.06 -11.93
CA ARG A 53 -10.24 -1.23 -10.77
C ARG A 53 -9.03 -0.76 -9.95
N GLU A 54 -8.00 -1.57 -9.82
CA GLU A 54 -6.79 -1.17 -9.09
C GLU A 54 -6.08 -0.03 -9.82
N VAL A 55 -5.85 -0.19 -11.13
CA VAL A 55 -5.27 0.84 -11.99
C VAL A 55 -6.11 2.13 -11.97
N LYS A 56 -7.43 2.00 -11.99
CA LYS A 56 -8.34 3.15 -11.86
C LYS A 56 -8.13 3.91 -10.56
N TRP A 57 -7.98 3.24 -9.42
CA TRP A 57 -7.75 3.90 -8.15
C TRP A 57 -6.33 4.48 -8.03
N ILE A 58 -5.32 3.78 -8.55
CA ILE A 58 -3.95 4.29 -8.64
C ILE A 58 -3.91 5.60 -9.45
N TYR A 59 -4.58 5.63 -10.59
CA TYR A 59 -4.69 6.82 -11.42
C TYR A 59 -5.49 7.92 -10.72
N LYS A 60 -6.69 7.60 -10.21
CA LYS A 60 -7.60 8.58 -9.59
C LYS A 60 -7.05 9.22 -8.33
N LEU A 61 -6.28 8.46 -7.53
CA LEU A 61 -5.65 8.96 -6.31
C LEU A 61 -4.22 9.49 -6.54
N CYS A 62 -3.73 9.45 -7.78
CA CYS A 62 -2.37 9.86 -8.15
C CYS A 62 -1.27 9.21 -7.28
N THR A 63 -1.42 7.92 -6.94
CA THR A 63 -0.53 7.24 -5.99
C THR A 63 0.68 6.57 -6.65
N ARG A 64 0.98 6.89 -7.91
CA ARG A 64 2.19 6.43 -8.64
C ARG A 64 3.40 7.24 -8.22
N GLN A 65 4.57 6.61 -8.22
CA GLN A 65 5.83 7.36 -8.10
C GLN A 65 5.96 8.39 -9.24
N PRO A 66 6.46 9.61 -8.95
CA PRO A 66 7.05 10.05 -7.68
C PRO A 66 6.05 10.55 -6.61
N ASN A 67 4.77 10.73 -6.97
CA ASN A 67 3.77 11.34 -6.08
C ASN A 67 3.18 10.38 -5.03
N GLY A 68 3.37 9.07 -5.20
CA GLY A 68 2.95 8.05 -4.25
C GLY A 68 3.81 6.80 -4.32
N LEU A 69 3.40 5.75 -3.62
CA LEU A 69 4.24 4.57 -3.37
C LEU A 69 4.07 3.45 -4.41
N ASN A 70 3.10 3.53 -5.32
CA ASN A 70 2.92 2.51 -6.36
C ASN A 70 4.00 2.62 -7.44
N SER A 71 4.70 1.51 -7.68
CA SER A 71 5.70 1.37 -8.75
C SER A 71 5.04 1.47 -10.13
N VAL A 72 5.78 1.97 -11.12
CA VAL A 72 5.33 2.02 -12.52
C VAL A 72 5.24 0.62 -13.14
N PHE A 73 6.08 -0.32 -12.68
CA PHE A 73 6.22 -1.65 -13.27
C PHE A 73 5.25 -2.70 -12.72
N ASP A 74 4.69 -2.49 -11.52
CA ASP A 74 3.76 -3.44 -10.85
C ASP A 74 2.30 -3.27 -11.29
N ILE A 75 2.00 -2.30 -12.17
CA ILE A 75 0.65 -2.07 -12.67
C ILE A 75 0.40 -3.00 -13.86
N SER A 76 0.16 -4.29 -13.59
CA SER A 76 -0.33 -5.20 -14.62
C SER A 76 -1.82 -5.00 -14.84
N CYS A 77 -2.20 -4.53 -16.03
CA CYS A 77 -3.60 -4.55 -16.49
C CYS A 77 -4.05 -5.94 -16.96
N PHE A 78 -3.15 -6.92 -16.98
CA PHE A 78 -3.38 -8.24 -17.55
C PHE A 78 -3.34 -9.31 -16.45
N PHE A 79 -4.37 -10.15 -16.44
CA PHE A 79 -4.53 -11.30 -15.56
C PHE A 79 -3.51 -12.39 -15.87
#